data_AF-A0A963RT28-F1
#
_entry.id   AF-A0A963RT28-F1
#
_cell.length_a   1.000
_cell.length_b   1.000
_cell.length_c   1.000
_cell.angle_alpha   90.00
_cell.angle_beta   90.00
_cell.angle_gamma   90.00
#
_symmetry.space_group_name_H-M   'P 1'
#
loop_
_entity.id
_entity.type
_entity.pdbx_description
1 polymer ?
#
loop_
_entity_poly.entity_id
_entity_poly.type
_entity_poly.pdbx_seq_one_letter_code
_entity_poly.pdbx_strand_id
1 'polypeptide(L)' 'MTTDTIANVTLTTKANVYFEGKCVSHGFALPDGTKKSVGVVLPAELTFNTGAAEIMECVAGG' A
#
# COMPACT_ATOMS: atom_id res chain seq x y z
N MET A 1 15.06 8.34 -3.63
CA MET A 1 15.33 7.29 -2.63
C MET A 1 14.01 6.57 -2.44
N THR A 2 13.94 5.29 -2.83
CA THR A 2 12.76 4.45 -2.61
C THR A 2 12.83 3.85 -1.22
N THR A 3 11.68 3.72 -0.57
CA THR A 3 11.58 3.14 0.77
C THR A 3 11.59 1.62 0.70
N ASP A 4 12.71 0.99 1.07
CA ASP A 4 12.84 -0.48 1.05
C ASP A 4 12.28 -1.16 2.31
N THR A 5 12.32 -0.47 3.46
CA THR A 5 11.82 -0.99 4.74
C THR A 5 11.20 0.12 5.59
N ILE A 6 10.22 -0.24 6.42
CA ILE A 6 9.61 0.65 7.42
C ILE A 6 9.67 -0.06 8.76
N ALA A 7 10.45 0.49 9.69
CA ALA A 7 10.66 -0.10 11.01
C ALA A 7 9.51 0.23 11.99
N ASN A 8 9.36 -0.62 13.01
CA ASN A 8 8.47 -0.39 14.17
C ASN A 8 6.99 -0.17 13.81
N VAL A 9 6.45 -1.01 12.92
CA VAL A 9 5.05 -0.91 12.50
C VAL A 9 4.16 -1.94 13.20
N THR A 10 2.90 -1.57 13.42
CA THR A 10 1.84 -2.55 13.72
C THR A 10 1.18 -2.95 12.41
N LEU A 11 1.41 -4.18 11.95
CA LEU A 11 0.91 -4.69 10.67
C LEU A 11 -0.49 -5.31 10.83
N THR A 12 -1.42 -4.93 9.95
CA THR A 12 -2.65 -5.68 9.76
C THR A 12 -2.38 -6.87 8.85
N THR A 13 -2.42 -8.08 9.42
CA THR A 13 -2.09 -9.31 8.69
C THR A 13 -3.14 -9.71 7.66
N LYS A 14 -4.38 -9.23 7.79
CA LYS A 14 -5.41 -9.43 6.77
C LYS A 14 -5.13 -8.53 5.57
N ALA A 15 -4.96 -9.16 4.41
CA ALA A 15 -4.77 -8.45 3.14
C ALA A 15 -6.08 -7.80 2.67
N ASN A 16 -5.95 -6.66 2.01
CA ASN A 16 -6.99 -6.10 1.15
C ASN A 16 -6.71 -6.56 -0.28
N VAL A 17 -7.71 -7.17 -0.91
CA VAL A 17 -7.59 -7.75 -2.26
C VAL A 17 -8.62 -7.08 -3.15
N TYR A 18 -8.15 -6.44 -4.22
CA TYR A 18 -8.98 -5.72 -5.18
C TYR A 18 -8.72 -6.21 -6.59
N PHE A 19 -9.64 -5.89 -7.51
CA PHE A 19 -9.48 -6.14 -8.95
C PHE A 19 -9.06 -7.58 -9.26
N GLU A 20 -9.77 -8.57 -8.70
CA GLU A 20 -9.46 -10.00 -8.89
C GLU A 20 -8.02 -10.39 -8.50
N GLY A 21 -7.46 -9.71 -7.49
CA GLY A 21 -6.10 -9.96 -7.02
C GLY A 21 -5.01 -9.23 -7.80
N LYS A 22 -5.36 -8.34 -8.73
CA LYS A 22 -4.39 -7.48 -9.43
C LYS A 22 -3.85 -6.34 -8.57
N CYS A 23 -4.49 -6.04 -7.44
CA CYS A 23 -3.94 -5.16 -6.41
C CYS A 23 -4.14 -5.81 -5.04
N VAL A 24 -3.03 -6.09 -4.35
CA VAL A 24 -3.03 -6.66 -3.00
C VAL A 24 -2.22 -5.77 -2.08
N SER A 25 -2.78 -5.38 -0.94
CA SER A 25 -2.10 -4.53 0.03
C SER A 25 -2.36 -4.94 1.48
N HIS A 26 -1.44 -4.56 2.35
CA HIS A 26 -1.59 -4.61 3.79
C HIS A 26 -1.55 -3.20 4.36
N GLY A 27 -2.48 -2.91 5.28
CA GLY A 27 -2.44 -1.71 6.09
C GLY A 27 -1.54 -1.90 7.30
N PHE A 28 -0.84 -0.84 7.70
CA PHE A 28 -0.07 -0.80 8.93
C PHE A 28 -0.16 0.58 9.58
N ALA A 29 0.10 0.63 10.89
CA ALA A 29 0.20 1.87 11.65
C ALA A 29 1.64 2.10 12.10
N LEU A 30 2.11 3.34 11.96
CA LEU A 30 3.35 3.83 12.53
C LEU A 30 3.17 4.11 14.04
N PRO A 31 4.26 4.25 14.82
CA PRO A 31 4.18 4.52 16.26
C PRO A 31 3.42 5.81 16.63
N ASP A 32 3.39 6.79 15.73
CA ASP A 32 2.65 8.05 15.88
C ASP A 32 1.14 7.91 15.57
N GLY A 33 0.68 6.72 15.21
CA GLY A 33 -0.70 6.44 14.81
C GLY A 33 -0.99 6.71 13.34
N THR A 34 -0.03 7.21 12.56
CA THR A 34 -0.18 7.42 11.12
C THR A 34 -0.42 6.08 10.43
N LYS A 35 -1.50 6.00 9.65
CA LYS A 35 -1.85 4.81 8.87
C LYS A 35 -1.25 4.89 7.48
N LYS A 36 -0.69 3.78 7.01
CA LYS A 36 -0.13 3.62 5.66
C LYS A 36 -0.49 2.24 5.13
N SER A 37 -0.28 2.04 3.84
CA SER A 37 -0.40 0.74 3.19
C SER A 37 0.85 0.44 2.37
N VAL A 38 1.17 -0.85 2.25
CA VAL A 38 2.18 -1.37 1.32
C VAL A 38 1.53 -2.50 0.54
N GLY A 39 1.80 -2.58 -0.75
CA GLY A 39 1.17 -3.55 -1.61
C GLY A 39 1.87 -3.74 -2.94
N VAL A 40 1.33 -4.66 -3.73
CA VAL A 40 1.78 -4.97 -5.08
C VAL A 40 0.62 -4.77 -6.04
N VAL A 41 0.92 -4.09 -7.15
CA VAL A 41 0.02 -3.99 -8.31
C VAL A 41 0.62 -4.84 -9.42
N LEU A 42 -0.16 -5.81 -9.90
CA LEU A 42 0.21 -6.67 -11.03
C LEU A 42 -0.12 -5.97 -12.36
N PRO A 43 0.47 -6.39 -13.49
CA PRO A 43 0.19 -5.80 -14.80
C PRO A 43 -1.30 -5.75 -15.12
N ALA A 44 -1.85 -4.54 -15.19
CA ALA A 44 -3.25 -4.22 -15.48
C ALA A 44 -3.42 -2.70 -15.66
N GLU A 45 -4.56 -2.29 -16.23
CA GLU A 45 -5.06 -0.91 -16.15
C GLU A 45 -6.12 -0.84 -15.07
N LEU A 46 -5.87 -0.07 -14.01
CA LEU A 46 -6.71 -0.03 -12.81
C LEU A 46 -7.07 1.42 -12.47
N THR A 47 -8.33 1.66 -12.10
CA THR A 47 -8.78 2.98 -11.65
C THR A 47 -8.96 2.98 -10.14
N PHE A 48 -8.24 3.88 -9.46
CA PHE A 48 -8.37 4.12 -8.03
C PHE A 48 -9.08 5.44 -7.79
N ASN A 49 -10.02 5.45 -6.85
CA ASN A 49 -10.69 6.67 -6.38
C ASN A 49 -10.22 6.99 -4.97
N THR A 50 -10.01 8.27 -4.67
CA THR A 50 -9.53 8.73 -3.37
C THR A 50 -10.60 9.56 -2.67
N GLY A 51 -10.85 9.28 -1.38
CA GLY A 51 -11.71 10.12 -0.55
C GLY A 51 -10.99 11.38 -0.05
N ALA A 52 -9.79 11.19 0.51
CA ALA A 52 -8.87 12.26 0.87
C ALA A 52 -7.64 12.23 -0.05
N ALA A 53 -6.82 13.28 -0.07
CA ALA A 53 -5.59 13.28 -0.86
C ALA A 53 -4.62 12.19 -0.39
N GLU A 54 -4.04 11.46 -1.35
CA GLU A 54 -3.11 10.35 -1.09
C GLU A 54 -1.78 10.55 -1.82
N ILE A 55 -0.70 10.10 -1.19
CA ILE A 55 0.63 10.04 -1.81
C ILE A 55 0.94 8.58 -2.11
N MET A 56 1.11 8.27 -3.39
CA MET A 56 1.54 6.96 -3.85
C MET A 56 3.05 6.99 -4.13
N GLU A 57 3.84 6.29 -3.32
CA GLU A 57 5.27 6.09 -3.56
C GLU A 57 5.47 4.79 -4.34
N CYS A 58 5.93 4.88 -5.59
CA CYS A 58 6.32 3.71 -6.37
C CYS A 58 7.70 3.22 -5.91
N VAL A 59 7.71 2.14 -5.12
CA VAL A 59 8.95 1.58 -4.53
C VAL A 59 9.75 0.70 -5.50
N ALA A 60 9.06 -0.01 -6.40
CA ALA A 60 9.66 -0.87 -7.42
C ALA A 60 8.68 -1.06 -8.59
N GLY A 61 9.18 -1.50 -9.75
CA GLY A 61 8.41 -1.68 -10.99
C GLY A 61 8.86 -0.77 -12.13
N GLY A 62 8.18 -0.86 -13.28
CA GLY A 62 8.45 -0.11 -14.49
C GLY A 62 7.32 -0.23 -15.51
#